data_AF-A0A942KQX6-F1
#
_entry.id   AF-A0A942KQX6-F1
#
_cell.length_a   1.000
_cell.length_b   1.000
_cell.length_c   1.000
_cell.angle_alpha   90.00
_cell.angle_beta   90.00
_cell.angle_gamma   90.00
#
_symmetry.space_group_name_H-M   'P 1'
#
loop_
_entity.id
_entity.type
_entity.pdbx_description
1 polymer ?
#
loop_
_entity_poly.entity_id
_entity_poly.type
_entity_poly.pdbx_seq_one_letter_code
_entity_poly.pdbx_strand_id
1 'polypeptide(L)'
;MPRIFIDPGHGGKDRTNRGPTGYIEADGVLDIALRLRLLLQAAGFLVHLSRETDSTVNLYDRSSKTNNWGADLFVSIHTNAHPNPSANGVEAWHSLNGEWGGQFHAEAKRVANIVQTELVARTGLRDRGIKTRLIETAGSPIRGMDWYAVIRRTKCPAIIIEAGFHTNPTEEACSSLKTISKK
;
A
#
# COMPACT_ATOMS: atom_id res chain seq x y z
N MET A 1 13.50 -19.01 -3.39
CA MET A 1 12.43 -18.70 -2.42
C MET A 1 11.83 -17.37 -2.84
N PRO A 2 10.50 -17.24 -2.99
CA PRO A 2 9.87 -16.02 -3.48
C PRO A 2 10.10 -14.84 -2.52
N ARG A 3 10.25 -13.64 -3.10
CA ARG A 3 10.60 -12.39 -2.42
C ARG A 3 9.43 -11.42 -2.45
N ILE A 4 8.90 -11.06 -1.29
CA ILE A 4 7.84 -10.06 -1.16
C ILE A 4 8.43 -8.79 -0.56
N PHE A 5 8.30 -7.68 -1.27
CA PHE A 5 8.73 -6.37 -0.80
C PHE A 5 7.52 -5.61 -0.26
N ILE A 6 7.57 -5.21 1.01
CA ILE A 6 6.50 -4.47 1.68
C ILE A 6 6.93 -3.01 1.83
N ASP A 7 6.06 -2.09 1.42
CA ASP A 7 6.31 -0.66 1.50
C ASP A 7 5.29 0.01 2.43
N PRO A 8 5.58 0.16 3.73
CA PRO A 8 4.76 1.02 4.58
C PRO A 8 4.88 2.47 4.12
N GLY A 9 3.76 3.05 3.69
CA GLY A 9 3.65 4.41 3.18
C GLY A 9 4.21 5.46 4.14
N HIS A 10 4.57 6.63 3.63
CA HIS A 10 5.00 7.79 4.45
C HIS A 10 6.26 7.51 5.31
N GLY A 11 6.45 8.25 6.41
CA GLY A 11 7.53 8.07 7.39
C GLY A 11 8.49 9.25 7.49
N GLY A 12 9.09 9.42 8.67
CA GLY A 12 10.06 10.46 8.97
C GLY A 12 9.47 11.87 8.81
N LYS A 13 9.83 12.59 7.74
CA LYS A 13 9.31 13.94 7.49
C LYS A 13 7.87 13.95 6.98
N ASP A 14 7.42 12.86 6.38
CA ASP A 14 6.07 12.70 5.84
C ASP A 14 5.18 12.02 6.88
N ARG A 15 4.55 12.83 7.74
CA ARG A 15 3.71 12.38 8.88
C ARG A 15 2.48 13.28 9.07
N THR A 16 2.03 13.90 7.98
CA THR A 16 0.96 14.92 8.00
C THR A 16 -0.44 14.29 8.01
N ASN A 17 -0.57 13.07 7.49
CA ASN A 17 -1.85 12.35 7.43
C ASN A 17 -2.23 11.83 8.81
N ARG A 18 -3.30 12.41 9.36
CA ARG A 18 -3.73 12.22 10.73
C ARG A 18 -5.23 11.98 10.82
N GLY A 19 -5.62 11.08 11.70
CA GLY A 19 -7.02 10.85 12.06
C GLY A 19 -7.50 11.76 13.19
N PRO A 20 -8.83 11.84 13.42
CA PRO A 20 -9.43 12.77 14.37
C PRO A 20 -9.05 12.51 15.84
N THR A 21 -8.63 11.29 16.20
CA THR A 21 -8.19 10.96 17.57
C THR A 21 -6.66 10.96 17.75
N GLY A 22 -5.92 11.42 16.72
CA GLY A 22 -4.47 11.52 16.75
C GLY A 22 -3.74 10.31 16.16
N TYR A 23 -4.43 9.42 15.45
CA TYR A 23 -3.79 8.44 14.57
C TYR A 23 -2.85 9.15 13.58
N ILE A 24 -1.69 8.53 13.30
CA ILE A 24 -0.74 8.99 12.29
C ILE A 24 -0.57 7.85 11.30
N GLU A 25 -0.90 8.08 10.02
CA GLU A 25 -0.85 7.03 9.00
C GLU A 25 0.50 6.33 8.94
N ALA A 26 1.59 7.10 8.95
CA ALA A 26 2.96 6.57 8.92
C ALA A 26 3.25 5.54 10.03
N ASP A 27 2.64 5.69 11.22
CA ASP A 27 2.82 4.76 12.33
C ASP A 27 1.95 3.52 12.16
N GLY A 28 0.66 3.72 11.82
CA GLY A 28 -0.27 2.60 11.65
C GLY A 28 0.14 1.66 10.51
N VAL A 29 0.57 2.20 9.38
CA VAL A 29 1.00 1.37 8.23
C VAL A 29 2.33 0.67 8.48
N LEU A 30 3.22 1.26 9.30
CA LEU A 30 4.46 0.59 9.74
C LEU A 30 4.14 -0.61 10.63
N ASP A 31 3.24 -0.43 11.60
CA ASP A 31 2.80 -1.51 12.49
C ASP A 31 2.19 -2.68 11.70
N ILE A 32 1.30 -2.39 10.75
CA ILE A 32 0.72 -3.40 9.85
C ILE A 32 1.82 -4.11 9.06
N ALA A 33 2.77 -3.37 8.46
CA ALA A 33 3.84 -3.94 7.66
C ALA A 33 4.77 -4.86 8.47
N LEU A 34 5.10 -4.49 9.71
CA LEU A 34 5.95 -5.30 10.59
C LEU A 34 5.26 -6.61 10.99
N ARG A 35 3.96 -6.59 11.28
CA ARG A 35 3.17 -7.81 11.54
C ARG A 35 3.04 -8.68 10.30
N LEU A 36 2.76 -8.08 9.15
CA LEU A 36 2.65 -8.79 7.87
C LEU A 36 3.98 -9.49 7.51
N ARG A 37 5.12 -8.83 7.75
CA ARG A 37 6.44 -9.45 7.56
C ARG A 37 6.59 -10.74 8.35
N LEU A 38 6.26 -10.73 9.63
CA LEU A 38 6.41 -11.92 10.48
C LEU A 38 5.54 -13.07 9.98
N LEU A 39 4.30 -12.79 9.59
CA LEU A 39 3.38 -13.78 9.04
C LEU A 39 3.88 -14.37 7.71
N LEU A 40 4.37 -13.52 6.81
CA LEU A 40 4.91 -13.98 5.53
C LEU A 40 6.24 -14.74 5.68
N GLN A 41 7.11 -14.32 6.59
CA GLN A 41 8.34 -15.07 6.91
C GLN A 41 8.02 -16.45 7.49
N ALA A 42 7.05 -16.53 8.41
CA ALA A 42 6.58 -17.81 8.95
C ALA A 42 5.95 -18.71 7.86
N ALA A 43 5.40 -18.12 6.80
CA ALA A 43 4.89 -18.84 5.63
C ALA A 43 5.98 -19.21 4.60
N GLY A 44 7.26 -18.92 4.87
CA GLY A 44 8.39 -19.32 4.01
C GLY A 44 8.74 -18.33 2.90
N PHE A 45 8.31 -17.07 3.00
CA PHE A 45 8.71 -16.01 2.07
C PHE A 45 9.96 -15.26 2.57
N LEU A 46 10.78 -14.79 1.63
CA LEU A 46 11.75 -13.74 1.92
C LEU A 46 11.02 -12.41 1.90
N VAL A 47 11.23 -11.58 2.92
CA VAL A 47 10.50 -10.31 3.07
C VAL A 47 11.45 -9.18 3.41
N HIS A 48 11.40 -8.11 2.61
CA HIS A 48 12.10 -6.84 2.86
C HIS A 48 11.10 -5.69 2.94
N LEU A 49 11.43 -4.69 3.75
CA LEU A 49 10.63 -3.47 3.87
C LEU A 49 11.37 -2.26 3.29
N SER A 50 10.63 -1.28 2.77
CA SER A 50 11.22 0.02 2.42
C SER A 50 11.80 0.76 3.63
N ARG A 51 11.15 0.60 4.80
CA ARG A 51 11.54 1.05 6.13
C ARG A 51 11.02 0.11 7.22
N GLU A 52 11.79 -0.07 8.28
CA GLU A 52 11.42 -0.87 9.47
C GLU A 52 11.23 -0.01 10.74
N THR A 53 11.51 1.29 10.62
CA THR A 53 11.38 2.30 11.67
C THR A 53 10.69 3.55 11.11
N ASP A 54 10.41 4.54 11.96
CA ASP A 54 9.99 5.86 11.51
C ASP A 54 11.16 6.58 10.84
N SER A 55 11.26 6.46 9.52
CA SER A 55 12.34 7.03 8.71
C SER A 55 11.80 7.51 7.38
N THR A 56 12.46 8.52 6.82
CA THR A 56 12.10 9.06 5.50
C THR A 56 12.61 8.12 4.42
N VAL A 57 11.72 7.68 3.52
CA VAL A 57 12.08 6.99 2.27
C VAL A 57 11.48 7.76 1.11
N ASN A 58 12.33 8.28 0.22
CA ASN A 58 11.85 9.03 -0.94
C ASN A 58 10.99 8.15 -1.85
N LEU A 59 10.02 8.77 -2.51
CA LEU A 59 9.05 8.09 -3.35
C LEU A 59 9.69 7.13 -4.38
N TYR A 60 10.76 7.56 -5.05
CA TYR A 60 11.43 6.74 -6.07
C TYR A 60 12.39 5.71 -5.47
N ASP A 61 12.94 5.96 -4.28
CA ASP A 61 13.82 5.02 -3.60
C ASP A 61 13.07 3.74 -3.21
N ARG A 62 11.75 3.83 -2.94
CA ARG A 62 10.88 2.68 -2.66
C ARG A 62 10.93 1.68 -3.82
N SER A 63 10.62 2.13 -5.03
CA SER A 63 10.69 1.29 -6.24
C SER A 63 12.11 0.84 -6.57
N SER A 64 13.12 1.70 -6.37
CA SER A 64 14.52 1.33 -6.64
C SER A 64 15.01 0.23 -5.72
N LYS A 65 14.71 0.29 -4.42
CA LYS A 65 15.01 -0.77 -3.44
C LYS A 65 14.34 -2.09 -3.83
N THR A 66 13.05 -2.04 -4.19
CA THR A 66 12.30 -3.22 -4.67
C THR A 66 12.98 -3.87 -5.86
N ASN A 67 13.30 -3.08 -6.88
CA ASN A 67 13.90 -3.56 -8.13
C ASN A 67 15.31 -4.12 -7.91
N ASN A 68 16.14 -3.43 -7.12
CA ASN A 68 17.50 -3.87 -6.82
C ASN A 68 17.54 -5.16 -6.02
N TRP A 69 16.55 -5.37 -5.14
CA TRP A 69 16.44 -6.63 -4.40
C TRP A 69 15.87 -7.78 -5.26
N GLY A 70 15.27 -7.47 -6.41
CA GLY A 70 14.64 -8.45 -7.28
C GLY A 70 13.42 -9.08 -6.62
N ALA A 71 12.49 -8.25 -6.13
CA ALA A 71 11.23 -8.72 -5.55
C ALA A 71 10.35 -9.41 -6.61
N ASP A 72 9.65 -10.46 -6.21
CA ASP A 72 8.64 -11.13 -7.03
C ASP A 72 7.25 -10.50 -6.87
N LEU A 73 7.02 -9.76 -5.77
CA LEU A 73 5.80 -9.01 -5.50
C LEU A 73 6.11 -7.76 -4.68
N PHE A 74 5.48 -6.64 -5.04
CA PHE A 74 5.51 -5.40 -4.28
C PHE A 74 4.13 -5.09 -3.68
N VAL A 75 4.09 -4.80 -2.39
CA VAL A 75 2.88 -4.44 -1.65
C VAL A 75 3.12 -3.15 -0.87
N SER A 76 2.53 -2.05 -1.33
CA SER A 76 2.52 -0.79 -0.56
C SER A 76 1.27 -0.75 0.33
N ILE A 77 1.44 -0.28 1.58
CA ILE A 77 0.39 -0.26 2.60
C ILE A 77 0.14 1.18 3.04
N HIS A 78 -1.12 1.59 2.94
CA HIS A 78 -1.64 2.91 3.23
C HIS A 78 -2.95 2.83 4.02
N THR A 79 -3.38 3.96 4.55
CA THR A 79 -4.78 4.16 4.96
C THR A 79 -5.31 5.44 4.33
N ASN A 80 -6.53 5.36 3.85
CA ASN A 80 -7.11 6.41 3.04
C ASN A 80 -7.52 7.61 3.91
N ALA A 81 -7.72 8.75 3.25
CA ALA A 81 -8.18 9.98 3.87
C ALA A 81 -9.18 10.68 2.95
N HIS A 82 -10.17 11.34 3.53
CA HIS A 82 -11.10 12.15 2.77
C HIS A 82 -11.68 13.30 3.61
N PRO A 83 -11.92 14.50 3.02
CA PRO A 83 -12.54 15.62 3.74
C PRO A 83 -13.95 15.32 4.29
N ASN A 84 -14.70 14.45 3.61
CA ASN A 84 -15.96 13.92 4.14
C ASN A 84 -15.66 12.78 5.14
N PRO A 85 -15.92 12.96 6.45
CA PRO A 85 -15.63 11.95 7.47
C PRO A 85 -16.50 10.70 7.36
N SER A 86 -17.57 10.74 6.56
CA SER A 86 -18.41 9.56 6.28
C SER A 86 -17.85 8.66 5.16
N ALA A 87 -16.79 9.08 4.45
CA ALA A 87 -16.09 8.20 3.52
C ALA A 87 -15.50 7.01 4.28
N ASN A 88 -15.69 5.81 3.75
CA ASN A 88 -15.31 4.56 4.41
C ASN A 88 -15.05 3.46 3.36
N GLY A 89 -14.44 2.38 3.83
CA GLY A 89 -14.18 1.14 3.11
C GLY A 89 -12.72 0.91 2.75
N VAL A 90 -12.44 -0.32 2.32
CA VAL A 90 -11.12 -0.77 1.85
C VAL A 90 -11.05 -0.77 0.33
N GLU A 91 -9.91 -0.42 -0.24
CA GLU A 91 -9.62 -0.53 -1.67
C GLU A 91 -8.19 -1.01 -1.92
N ALA A 92 -7.98 -1.64 -3.06
CA ALA A 92 -6.65 -1.98 -3.55
C ALA A 92 -6.43 -1.39 -4.94
N TRP A 93 -5.26 -0.80 -5.15
CA TRP A 93 -4.81 -0.34 -6.46
C TRP A 93 -3.77 -1.30 -7.01
N HIS A 94 -3.74 -1.50 -8.32
CA HIS A 94 -2.75 -2.38 -8.94
C HIS A 94 -2.17 -1.79 -10.21
N SER A 95 -0.99 -2.26 -10.58
CA SER A 95 -0.35 -1.87 -11.84
C SER A 95 -1.19 -2.31 -13.05
N LEU A 96 -1.29 -1.42 -14.03
CA LEU A 96 -1.89 -1.66 -15.35
C LEU A 96 -0.85 -1.47 -16.45
N ASN A 97 -0.09 -0.37 -16.39
CA ASN A 97 0.94 -0.05 -17.37
C ASN A 97 2.10 0.71 -16.72
N GLY A 98 3.11 -0.01 -16.23
CA GLY A 98 4.31 0.56 -15.62
C GLY A 98 5.40 0.93 -16.65
N GLU A 99 6.60 1.30 -16.19
CA GLU A 99 7.74 1.57 -17.09
C GLU A 99 8.23 0.29 -17.82
N TRP A 100 7.74 -0.88 -17.39
CA TRP A 100 7.98 -2.20 -18.00
C TRP A 100 6.77 -2.68 -18.81
N GLY A 101 5.84 -1.78 -19.13
CA GLY A 101 4.60 -2.09 -19.85
C GLY A 101 3.58 -2.84 -18.98
N GLY A 102 2.60 -3.46 -19.64
CA GLY A 102 1.52 -4.21 -18.98
C GLY A 102 1.84 -5.65 -18.58
N GLN A 103 3.10 -6.10 -18.66
CA GLN A 103 3.45 -7.52 -18.46
C GLN A 103 3.12 -8.05 -17.06
N PHE A 104 3.10 -7.17 -16.05
CA PHE A 104 2.76 -7.53 -14.66
C PHE A 104 1.27 -7.37 -14.33
N HIS A 105 0.48 -6.83 -15.26
CA HIS A 105 -0.92 -6.45 -15.00
C HIS A 105 -1.78 -7.62 -14.54
N ALA A 106 -1.73 -8.75 -15.25
CA ALA A 106 -2.58 -9.90 -14.94
C ALA A 106 -2.36 -10.41 -13.52
N GLU A 107 -1.09 -10.52 -13.10
CA GLU A 107 -0.72 -10.98 -11.77
C GLU A 107 -0.98 -9.93 -10.70
N ALA A 108 -0.70 -8.64 -10.97
CA ALA A 108 -1.01 -7.55 -10.05
C ALA A 108 -2.53 -7.47 -9.79
N LYS A 109 -3.35 -7.64 -10.83
CA LYS A 109 -4.82 -7.70 -10.72
C LYS A 109 -5.27 -8.92 -9.91
N ARG A 110 -4.69 -10.09 -10.16
CA ARG A 110 -5.00 -11.32 -9.40
C ARG A 110 -4.72 -11.15 -7.91
N VAL A 111 -3.53 -10.65 -7.57
CA VAL A 111 -3.14 -10.41 -6.17
C VAL A 111 -4.02 -9.34 -5.52
N ALA A 112 -4.28 -8.22 -6.20
CA ALA A 112 -5.18 -7.19 -5.68
C ALA A 112 -6.58 -7.72 -5.39
N ASN A 113 -7.12 -8.60 -6.26
CA ASN A 113 -8.42 -9.21 -6.02
C ASN A 113 -8.42 -10.10 -4.78
N ILE A 114 -7.40 -10.96 -4.61
CA ILE A 114 -7.27 -11.82 -3.42
C ILE A 114 -7.19 -10.98 -2.16
N VAL A 115 -6.33 -9.95 -2.16
CA VAL A 115 -6.15 -9.05 -1.02
C VAL A 115 -7.44 -8.30 -0.71
N GLN A 116 -8.12 -7.75 -1.72
CA GLN A 116 -9.39 -7.04 -1.53
C GLN A 116 -10.46 -7.94 -0.93
N THR A 117 -10.62 -9.17 -1.45
CA THR A 117 -11.58 -10.14 -0.93
C THR A 117 -11.30 -10.49 0.54
N GLU A 118 -10.04 -10.77 0.89
CA GLU A 118 -9.69 -11.06 2.29
C GLU A 118 -9.82 -9.84 3.20
N LEU A 119 -9.48 -8.63 2.74
CA LEU A 119 -9.68 -7.42 3.55
C LEU A 119 -11.15 -7.24 3.91
N VAL A 120 -12.05 -7.37 2.94
CA VAL A 120 -13.50 -7.28 3.18
C VAL A 120 -13.96 -8.37 4.14
N ALA A 121 -13.57 -9.63 3.88
CA ALA A 121 -13.99 -10.77 4.70
C ALA A 121 -13.49 -10.70 6.15
N ARG A 122 -12.28 -10.18 6.39
CA ARG A 122 -11.65 -10.13 7.73
C ARG A 122 -11.98 -8.88 8.52
N THR A 123 -12.29 -7.77 7.84
CA THR A 123 -12.54 -6.48 8.52
C THR A 123 -14.03 -6.13 8.59
N GLY A 124 -14.85 -6.67 7.68
CA GLY A 124 -16.25 -6.26 7.52
C GLY A 124 -16.42 -4.83 6.99
N LEU A 125 -15.34 -4.15 6.60
CA LEU A 125 -15.38 -2.81 6.04
C LEU A 125 -16.00 -2.84 4.63
N ARG A 126 -16.57 -1.71 4.23
CA ARG A 126 -17.19 -1.54 2.92
C ARG A 126 -16.21 -1.90 1.79
N ASP A 127 -16.65 -2.75 0.87
CA ASP A 127 -15.90 -3.07 -0.34
C ASP A 127 -15.97 -1.90 -1.34
N ARG A 128 -14.81 -1.36 -1.71
CA ARG A 128 -14.67 -0.31 -2.74
C ARG A 128 -14.00 -0.84 -4.02
N GLY A 129 -13.73 -2.14 -4.06
CA GLY A 129 -13.16 -2.86 -5.19
C GLY A 129 -11.68 -2.60 -5.44
N ILE A 130 -11.18 -3.25 -6.49
CA ILE A 130 -9.84 -3.03 -7.03
C ILE A 130 -9.85 -1.93 -8.09
N LYS A 131 -8.77 -1.15 -8.18
CA LYS A 131 -8.70 0.05 -9.03
C LYS A 131 -7.38 0.18 -9.77
N THR A 132 -7.43 0.94 -10.86
CA THR A 132 -6.27 1.42 -11.62
C THR A 132 -6.43 2.90 -11.86
N ARG A 133 -5.33 3.62 -12.01
CA ARG A 133 -5.34 5.03 -12.44
C ARG A 133 -4.17 5.28 -13.35
N LEU A 134 -4.42 5.92 -14.49
CA LEU A 134 -3.38 6.29 -15.46
C LEU A 134 -3.12 7.80 -15.45
N ILE A 135 -1.95 8.18 -15.92
CA ILE A 135 -1.61 9.57 -16.22
C ILE A 135 -2.27 9.97 -17.53
N GLU A 136 -3.17 10.94 -17.50
CA GLU A 136 -3.91 11.39 -18.68
C GLU A 136 -3.45 12.74 -19.24
N THR A 137 -2.60 13.46 -18.49
CA THR A 137 -2.10 14.79 -18.85
C THR A 137 -1.51 14.81 -20.27
N ALA A 138 -2.12 15.60 -21.15
CA ALA A 138 -1.66 15.77 -22.52
C ALA A 138 -0.20 16.30 -22.55
N GLY A 139 0.62 15.75 -23.44
CA GLY A 139 2.04 16.11 -23.56
C GLY A 139 2.97 15.52 -22.50
N SER A 140 2.46 14.82 -21.47
CA SER A 140 3.31 14.11 -20.52
C SER A 140 4.08 12.98 -21.22
N PRO A 141 5.41 12.87 -21.03
CA PRO A 141 6.20 11.77 -21.61
C PRO A 141 5.83 10.40 -21.04
N ILE A 142 5.10 10.38 -19.93
CA ILE A 142 4.62 9.17 -19.24
C ILE A 142 3.09 9.05 -19.29
N ARG A 143 2.43 9.73 -20.24
CA ARG A 143 0.98 9.61 -20.47
C ARG A 143 0.63 8.14 -20.79
N GLY A 144 -0.47 7.67 -20.20
CA GLY A 144 -0.93 6.28 -20.34
C GLY A 144 -0.24 5.29 -19.41
N MET A 145 0.71 5.73 -18.58
CA MET A 145 1.33 4.91 -17.54
C MET A 145 0.57 5.04 -16.21
N ASP A 146 0.77 4.09 -15.30
CA ASP A 146 0.20 4.09 -13.95
C ASP A 146 0.46 5.42 -13.23
N TRP A 147 -0.54 5.98 -12.55
CA TRP A 147 -0.46 7.27 -11.87
C TRP A 147 0.47 7.25 -10.66
N TYR A 148 0.36 6.22 -9.83
CA TYR A 148 1.16 6.08 -8.61
C TYR A 148 2.58 5.66 -8.96
N ALA A 149 3.56 6.49 -8.59
CA ALA A 149 4.95 6.26 -8.95
C ALA A 149 5.50 4.93 -8.42
N VAL A 150 5.13 4.53 -7.20
CA VAL A 150 5.66 3.29 -6.58
C VAL A 150 5.31 2.04 -7.38
N ILE A 151 4.08 1.91 -7.90
CA ILE A 151 3.70 0.77 -8.75
C ILE A 151 4.15 0.97 -10.20
N ARG A 152 4.12 2.22 -10.72
CA ARG A 152 4.59 2.53 -12.08
C ARG A 152 6.04 2.12 -12.27
N ARG A 153 6.88 2.37 -11.25
CA ARG A 153 8.35 2.24 -11.26
C ARG A 153 8.87 0.87 -10.77
N THR A 154 7.97 -0.07 -10.47
CA THR A 154 8.35 -1.38 -9.93
C THR A 154 8.41 -2.44 -11.03
N LYS A 155 9.47 -3.25 -11.03
CA LYS A 155 9.77 -4.32 -11.99
C LYS A 155 9.26 -5.68 -11.49
N CYS A 156 8.03 -5.72 -10.99
CA CYS A 156 7.30 -6.93 -10.62
C CYS A 156 5.81 -6.60 -10.46
N PRO A 157 4.92 -7.60 -10.28
CA PRO A 157 3.54 -7.35 -9.84
C PRO A 157 3.52 -6.43 -8.61
N ALA A 158 2.71 -5.37 -8.69
CA ALA A 158 2.74 -4.29 -7.70
C ALA A 158 1.32 -3.83 -7.36
N ILE A 159 1.04 -3.74 -6.05
CA ILE A 159 -0.24 -3.28 -5.52
C ILE A 159 -0.04 -2.21 -4.43
N ILE A 160 -1.07 -1.38 -4.22
CA ILE A 160 -1.22 -0.48 -3.08
C ILE A 160 -2.50 -0.88 -2.35
N ILE A 161 -2.43 -0.99 -1.03
CA ILE A 161 -3.57 -1.29 -0.17
C ILE A 161 -3.96 -0.02 0.58
N GLU A 162 -5.23 0.35 0.51
CA GLU A 162 -5.84 1.36 1.37
C GLU A 162 -6.70 0.64 2.41
N ALA A 163 -6.14 0.45 3.60
CA ALA A 163 -6.69 -0.42 4.65
C ALA A 163 -7.81 0.23 5.49
N GLY A 164 -8.67 1.03 4.86
CA GLY A 164 -9.70 1.84 5.51
C GLY A 164 -9.34 3.33 5.55
N PHE A 165 -10.28 4.18 5.98
CA PHE A 165 -10.15 5.62 6.08
C PHE A 165 -9.81 6.04 7.50
N HIS A 166 -8.58 6.52 7.72
CA HIS A 166 -8.20 7.03 9.04
C HIS A 166 -8.88 8.36 9.41
N THR A 167 -9.53 9.02 8.45
CA THR A 167 -10.41 10.18 8.68
C THR A 167 -11.84 9.82 9.06
N ASN A 168 -12.21 8.54 8.98
CA ASN A 168 -13.50 8.03 9.42
C ASN A 168 -13.42 7.62 10.90
N PRO A 169 -14.19 8.24 11.82
CA PRO A 169 -14.08 7.93 13.25
C PRO A 169 -14.39 6.47 13.61
N THR A 170 -15.28 5.80 12.87
CA THR A 170 -15.61 4.39 13.10
C THR A 170 -14.47 3.48 12.67
N GLU A 171 -13.86 3.75 11.51
CA GLU A 171 -12.74 2.95 11.01
C GLU A 171 -11.44 3.21 11.79
N GLU A 172 -11.17 4.46 12.20
CA GLU A 172 -10.04 4.81 13.08
C GLU A 172 -10.17 4.10 14.46
N ALA A 173 -11.39 3.96 14.98
CA ALA A 173 -11.66 3.26 16.24
C ALA A 173 -11.59 1.72 16.14
N CYS A 174 -11.69 1.16 14.93
CA CYS A 174 -11.59 -0.28 14.70
C CYS A 174 -10.17 -0.78 15.00
N SER A 175 -10.08 -1.97 15.61
CA SER A 175 -8.81 -2.59 15.99
C SER A 175 -7.87 -2.87 14.81
N SER A 176 -8.36 -2.88 13.57
CA SER A 176 -7.56 -3.02 12.35
C SER A 176 -6.57 -1.86 12.15
N LEU A 177 -6.86 -0.68 12.69
CA LEU A 177 -6.01 0.52 12.59
C LEU A 177 -5.32 0.90 13.92
N LYS A 178 -5.50 0.12 15.00
CA LYS A 178 -4.84 0.39 16.27
C LYS A 178 -3.37 -0.03 16.21
N THR A 179 -2.49 0.96 16.19
CA THR A 179 -1.04 0.81 16.34
C THR A 179 -0.70 0.18 17.70
N ILE A 180 0.29 -0.73 17.77
CA ILE A 180 0.70 -1.38 19.04
C ILE A 180 1.31 -0.38 20.04
N SER A 181 1.73 0.80 19.62
CA SER A 181 2.49 1.71 20.48
C SER A 181 1.64 2.68 21.30
N LYS A 182 0.92 2.15 22.30
CA LYS A 182 0.76 2.78 23.63
C LYS A 182 0.69 1.69 24.70
N LYS A 183 1.84 1.12 25.03
CA LYS A 183 2.14 0.68 26.40
C LYS A 183 3.11 1.68 27.00
#